data_AF-A0AAI9SZV2-F1
#
_entry.id   AF-A0AAI9SZV2-F1
#
_cell.length_a   1.000
_cell.length_b   1.000
_cell.length_c   1.000
_cell.angle_alpha   90.00
_cell.angle_beta   90.00
_cell.angle_gamma   90.00
#
_symmetry.space_group_name_H-M   'P 1'
#
loop_
_entity.id
_entity.type
_entity.pdbx_description
1 polymer ?
#
loop_
_entity_poly.entity_id
_entity_poly.type
_entity_poly.pdbx_seq_one_letter_code
_entity_poly.pdbx_strand_id
1 'polypeptide(L)'
;MVSNVKSIDSVLMLHFATYSANPPLYKILEQASTLGGRPIGMVDIEQILAISPLYKIVRVDELLTIGFQTARKDRDRISAFLEDLNHWIKTNTNKLEMSKVELSTIMTRHTSPPRRIMKPRSARSSPVKKKKFDELKNMKSKFEFLEKDAQIERSNNQGLSLLDRIKLKESKAKEEVSAKSLETKYQEYLTGKVCDVYDIIYQLYKAQPDQFKSFSMARIIQVVKDSLEHPLDEQEISDIVKLIALKLIKYNLIEKNNIQILRVRDLNREEDLKLFELTPSCA
;
A
#
# COMPACT_ATOMS: atom_id res chain seq x y z
N MET A 1 -35.12 -9.57 0.54
CA MET A 1 -34.01 -10.44 0.98
C MET A 1 -33.30 -11.16 -0.15
N VAL A 2 -33.92 -12.13 -0.86
CA VAL A 2 -33.22 -12.86 -1.95
C VAL A 2 -32.69 -11.93 -3.04
N SER A 3 -33.48 -10.92 -3.45
CA SER A 3 -33.01 -9.89 -4.39
C SER A 3 -31.83 -9.08 -3.84
N ASN A 4 -31.85 -8.73 -2.55
CA ASN A 4 -30.78 -7.97 -1.90
C ASN A 4 -29.49 -8.80 -1.85
N VAL A 5 -29.60 -10.11 -1.53
CA VAL A 5 -28.46 -11.04 -1.57
C VAL A 5 -27.88 -11.13 -2.97
N LYS A 6 -28.72 -11.25 -4.02
CA LYS A 6 -28.25 -11.27 -5.42
C LYS A 6 -27.52 -9.98 -5.81
N SER A 7 -28.03 -8.82 -5.41
CA SER A 7 -27.40 -7.53 -5.67
C SER A 7 -26.08 -7.37 -4.92
N ILE A 8 -26.02 -7.73 -3.63
CA ILE A 8 -24.79 -7.70 -2.82
C ILE A 8 -23.75 -8.68 -3.39
N ASP A 9 -24.15 -9.90 -3.74
CA ASP A 9 -23.27 -10.94 -4.26
C ASP A 9 -22.68 -10.53 -5.63
N SER A 10 -23.49 -9.90 -6.50
CA SER A 10 -23.03 -9.39 -7.80
C SER A 10 -22.00 -8.26 -7.65
N VAL A 11 -22.25 -7.32 -6.73
CA VAL A 11 -21.33 -6.20 -6.46
C VAL A 11 -20.04 -6.71 -5.81
N LEU A 12 -20.13 -7.64 -4.86
CA LEU A 12 -18.95 -8.25 -4.25
C LEU A 12 -18.15 -9.08 -5.25
N MET A 13 -18.80 -9.86 -6.12
CA MET A 13 -18.13 -10.61 -7.17
C MET A 13 -17.40 -9.70 -8.15
N LEU A 14 -18.03 -8.58 -8.54
CA LEU A 14 -17.39 -7.56 -9.37
C LEU A 14 -16.19 -6.93 -8.64
N HIS A 15 -16.36 -6.56 -7.38
CA HIS A 15 -15.27 -6.02 -6.56
C HIS A 15 -14.09 -7.00 -6.50
N PHE A 16 -14.33 -8.28 -6.20
CA PHE A 16 -13.30 -9.31 -6.15
C PHE A 16 -12.84 -9.84 -7.52
N ALA A 17 -13.42 -9.35 -8.62
CA ALA A 17 -12.87 -9.54 -9.96
C ALA A 17 -11.79 -8.50 -10.28
N THR A 18 -11.88 -7.31 -9.66
CA THR A 18 -10.97 -6.18 -9.92
C THR A 18 -9.96 -5.96 -8.78
N TYR A 19 -10.33 -6.28 -7.53
CA TYR A 19 -9.55 -6.00 -6.32
C TYR A 19 -9.41 -7.25 -5.44
N SER A 20 -8.31 -7.36 -4.71
CA SER A 20 -8.04 -8.48 -3.78
C SER A 20 -8.37 -8.16 -2.32
N ALA A 21 -8.54 -6.88 -1.97
CA ALA A 21 -8.84 -6.43 -0.61
C ALA A 21 -10.34 -6.54 -0.29
N ASN A 22 -10.67 -6.66 1.00
CA ASN A 22 -12.06 -6.65 1.45
C ASN A 22 -12.62 -5.22 1.39
N PRO A 23 -13.69 -4.95 0.62
CA PRO A 23 -14.28 -3.63 0.54
C PRO A 23 -14.95 -3.20 1.85
N PRO A 24 -15.03 -1.89 2.11
CA PRO A 24 -15.83 -1.37 3.21
C PRO A 24 -17.33 -1.58 2.95
N LEU A 25 -18.04 -1.99 3.99
CA LEU A 25 -19.43 -2.43 3.94
C LEU A 25 -20.40 -1.35 3.46
N TYR A 26 -20.19 -0.10 3.87
CA TYR A 26 -21.06 1.02 3.48
C TYR A 26 -21.04 1.24 1.95
N LYS A 27 -19.86 1.09 1.32
CA LYS A 27 -19.68 1.28 -0.13
C LYS A 27 -20.36 0.19 -0.93
N ILE A 28 -20.29 -1.06 -0.46
CA ILE A 28 -20.95 -2.20 -1.10
C ILE A 28 -22.47 -2.09 -0.95
N LEU A 29 -22.96 -1.66 0.20
CA LEU A 29 -24.39 -1.44 0.43
C LEU A 29 -24.95 -0.36 -0.48
N GLU A 30 -24.23 0.76 -0.63
CA GLU A 30 -24.61 1.84 -1.54
C GLU A 30 -24.67 1.36 -2.99
N GLN A 31 -23.63 0.65 -3.45
CA GLN A 31 -23.59 0.10 -4.81
C GLN A 31 -24.67 -0.98 -5.03
N ALA A 32 -24.88 -1.87 -4.07
CA ALA A 32 -25.93 -2.88 -4.16
C ALA A 32 -27.33 -2.26 -4.12
N SER A 33 -27.51 -1.15 -3.40
CA SER A 33 -28.74 -0.36 -3.38
C SER A 33 -29.02 0.28 -4.74
N THR A 34 -27.99 0.84 -5.40
CA THR A 34 -28.14 1.37 -6.78
C THR A 34 -28.47 0.27 -7.78
N LEU A 35 -27.86 -0.91 -7.66
CA LEU A 35 -28.09 -2.05 -8.55
C LEU A 35 -29.47 -2.70 -8.34
N GLY A 36 -29.93 -2.79 -7.09
CA GLY A 36 -31.22 -3.39 -6.72
C GLY A 36 -32.41 -2.42 -6.77
N GLY A 37 -32.16 -1.12 -7.00
CA GLY A 37 -33.19 -0.08 -7.02
C GLY A 37 -33.94 0.09 -5.69
N ARG A 38 -33.39 -0.40 -4.58
CA ARG A 38 -33.99 -0.36 -3.24
C ARG A 38 -32.91 -0.06 -2.21
N PRO A 39 -33.18 0.77 -1.19
CA PRO A 39 -32.23 1.04 -0.12
C PRO A 39 -31.94 -0.26 0.63
N ILE A 40 -30.68 -0.68 0.62
CA ILE A 40 -30.18 -1.82 1.41
C ILE A 40 -29.44 -1.25 2.61
N GLY A 41 -29.98 -1.48 3.80
CA GLY A 41 -29.41 -1.02 5.06
C GLY A 41 -28.58 -2.09 5.78
N MET A 42 -27.96 -1.71 6.90
CA MET A 42 -27.24 -2.65 7.77
C MET A 42 -28.18 -3.73 8.35
N VAL A 43 -29.43 -3.37 8.62
CA VAL A 43 -30.47 -4.29 9.14
C VAL A 43 -30.74 -5.44 8.17
N ASP A 44 -30.68 -5.20 6.86
CA ASP A 44 -30.89 -6.25 5.85
C ASP A 44 -29.75 -7.28 5.87
N ILE A 45 -28.51 -6.83 6.12
CA ILE A 45 -27.35 -7.71 6.24
C ILE A 45 -27.43 -8.54 7.51
N GLU A 46 -27.82 -7.93 8.64
CA GLU A 46 -28.03 -8.63 9.91
C GLU A 46 -29.06 -9.76 9.77
N GLN A 47 -30.14 -9.50 9.04
CA GLN A 47 -31.17 -10.49 8.74
C GLN A 47 -30.65 -11.62 7.82
N ILE A 48 -29.80 -11.31 6.84
CA ILE A 48 -29.20 -12.31 5.96
C ILE A 48 -28.22 -13.21 6.73
N LEU A 49 -27.38 -12.60 7.58
CA LEU A 49 -26.41 -13.32 8.42
C LEU A 49 -27.06 -14.17 9.51
N ALA A 50 -28.24 -13.78 9.99
CA ALA A 50 -29.03 -14.57 10.92
C ALA A 50 -29.52 -15.91 10.33
N ILE A 51 -29.72 -15.96 9.01
CA ILE A 51 -30.20 -17.16 8.30
C ILE A 51 -29.03 -18.04 7.88
N SER A 52 -27.99 -17.46 7.29
CA SER A 52 -26.84 -18.23 6.78
C SER A 52 -25.54 -17.44 6.91
N PRO A 53 -24.43 -18.04 7.38
CA PRO A 53 -23.13 -17.39 7.53
C PRO A 53 -22.40 -17.27 6.19
N LEU A 54 -23.04 -16.61 5.20
CA LEU A 54 -22.52 -16.46 3.85
C LEU A 54 -21.32 -15.50 3.80
N TYR A 55 -21.39 -14.42 4.56
CA TYR A 55 -20.42 -13.33 4.51
C TYR A 55 -19.60 -13.27 5.79
N LYS A 56 -18.30 -13.01 5.63
CA LYS A 56 -17.40 -12.69 6.74
C LYS A 56 -17.34 -11.18 6.90
N ILE A 57 -17.77 -10.68 8.06
CA ILE A 57 -17.63 -9.26 8.39
C ILE A 57 -16.44 -9.09 9.33
N VAL A 58 -15.46 -8.29 8.90
CA VAL A 58 -14.24 -8.01 9.66
C VAL A 58 -14.14 -6.51 9.93
N ARG A 59 -13.79 -6.15 11.17
CA ARG A 59 -13.47 -4.76 11.50
C ARG A 59 -11.97 -4.53 11.35
N VAL A 60 -11.59 -3.59 10.50
CA VAL A 60 -10.20 -3.15 10.29
C VAL A 60 -10.20 -1.65 10.49
N ASP A 61 -9.37 -1.15 11.43
CA ASP A 61 -9.14 0.28 11.69
C ASP A 61 -10.42 1.13 11.71
N GLU A 62 -11.38 0.70 12.55
CA GLU A 62 -12.70 1.32 12.75
C GLU A 62 -13.75 1.10 11.65
N LEU A 63 -13.35 0.64 10.45
CA LEU A 63 -14.26 0.37 9.33
C LEU A 63 -14.74 -1.09 9.32
N LEU A 64 -16.03 -1.28 9.02
CA LEU A 64 -16.62 -2.59 8.76
C LEU A 64 -16.31 -2.98 7.31
N THR A 65 -15.66 -4.12 7.12
CA THR A 65 -15.37 -4.70 5.80
C THR A 65 -16.13 -6.01 5.62
N ILE A 66 -16.52 -6.32 4.39
CA ILE A 66 -17.27 -7.52 4.03
C ILE A 66 -16.47 -8.36 3.05
N GLY A 67 -16.43 -9.67 3.27
CA GLY A 67 -15.79 -10.63 2.40
C GLY A 67 -16.58 -11.94 2.33
N PHE A 68 -16.18 -12.84 1.44
CA PHE A 68 -16.76 -14.18 1.39
C PHE A 68 -16.21 -15.06 2.51
N GLN A 69 -17.08 -15.84 3.17
CA GLN A 69 -16.68 -16.76 4.25
C GLN A 69 -15.78 -17.90 3.74
N THR A 70 -15.94 -18.30 2.48
CA THR A 70 -15.18 -19.39 1.85
C THR A 70 -14.35 -18.83 0.69
N ALA A 71 -13.11 -19.30 0.53
CA ALA A 71 -12.21 -18.88 -0.54
C ALA A 71 -12.68 -19.28 -1.96
N ARG A 72 -13.75 -20.07 -2.07
CA ARG A 72 -14.34 -20.49 -3.36
C ARG A 72 -15.47 -19.55 -3.74
N LYS A 73 -15.34 -18.94 -4.93
CA LYS A 73 -16.38 -18.19 -5.63
C LYS A 73 -17.41 -19.16 -6.21
N ASP A 74 -18.10 -19.90 -5.35
CA ASP A 74 -19.08 -20.90 -5.80
C ASP A 74 -20.32 -20.20 -6.34
N ARG A 75 -20.67 -20.51 -7.59
CA ARG A 75 -21.86 -19.95 -8.28
C ARG A 75 -23.18 -20.39 -7.63
N ASP A 76 -23.14 -21.38 -6.75
CA ASP A 76 -24.31 -22.01 -6.11
C ASP A 76 -24.62 -21.44 -4.71
N ARG A 77 -23.99 -20.34 -4.32
CA ARG A 77 -24.20 -19.71 -2.99
C ARG A 77 -25.61 -19.16 -2.82
N ILE A 78 -26.21 -18.65 -3.91
CA ILE A 78 -27.58 -18.12 -3.89
C ILE A 78 -28.59 -19.27 -3.76
N SER A 79 -28.34 -20.43 -4.37
CA SER A 79 -29.17 -21.63 -4.20
C SER A 79 -29.04 -22.23 -2.81
N ALA A 80 -27.83 -22.31 -2.25
CA ALA A 80 -27.62 -22.74 -0.87
C ALA A 80 -28.33 -21.81 0.13
N PHE A 81 -28.26 -20.49 -0.08
CA PHE A 81 -29.03 -19.54 0.72
C PHE A 81 -30.54 -19.72 0.59
N LEU A 82 -31.04 -20.04 -0.60
CA LEU A 82 -32.47 -20.30 -0.81
C LEU A 82 -32.92 -21.56 -0.07
N GLU A 83 -32.10 -22.60 -0.02
CA GLU A 83 -32.37 -23.81 0.76
C GLU A 83 -32.39 -23.50 2.26
N ASP A 84 -31.40 -22.77 2.77
CA ASP A 84 -31.32 -22.34 4.18
C ASP A 84 -32.51 -21.45 4.55
N LEU A 85 -32.89 -20.52 3.69
CA LEU A 85 -34.03 -19.62 3.88
C LEU A 85 -35.34 -20.40 3.88
N ASN A 86 -35.52 -21.35 2.97
CA ASN A 86 -36.70 -22.21 2.97
C ASN A 86 -36.76 -23.12 4.21
N HIS A 87 -35.60 -23.59 4.70
CA HIS A 87 -35.52 -24.36 5.94
C HIS A 87 -35.88 -23.50 7.16
N TRP A 88 -35.40 -22.26 7.22
CA TRP A 88 -35.72 -21.29 8.26
C TRP A 88 -37.22 -20.92 8.25
N ILE A 89 -37.80 -20.70 7.07
CA ILE A 89 -39.25 -20.43 6.92
C ILE A 89 -40.08 -21.61 7.44
N LYS A 90 -39.68 -22.85 7.13
CA LYS A 90 -40.37 -24.05 7.59
C LYS A 90 -40.30 -24.25 9.11
N THR A 91 -39.21 -23.82 9.75
CA THR A 91 -38.99 -23.99 11.20
C THR A 91 -39.54 -22.84 12.04
N ASN A 92 -39.69 -21.63 11.47
CA ASN A 92 -40.13 -20.43 12.18
C ASN A 92 -41.48 -19.86 11.71
N THR A 93 -42.40 -20.71 11.24
CA THR A 93 -43.74 -20.34 10.74
C THR A 93 -44.59 -19.48 11.69
N ASN A 94 -44.32 -19.50 12.99
CA ASN A 94 -45.08 -18.78 14.02
C ASN A 94 -44.42 -17.46 14.52
N LYS A 95 -43.30 -17.02 13.94
CA LYS A 95 -42.64 -15.77 14.33
C LYS A 95 -42.89 -14.68 13.29
N LEU A 96 -43.60 -13.62 13.70
CA LEU A 96 -43.93 -12.46 12.86
C LEU A 96 -42.72 -11.58 12.52
N GLU A 97 -41.62 -11.69 13.28
CA GLU A 97 -40.41 -10.88 13.09
C GLU A 97 -39.17 -11.76 12.97
N MET A 98 -38.32 -11.42 12.00
CA MET A 98 -37.02 -12.05 11.82
C MET A 98 -36.07 -11.65 12.93
N SER A 99 -35.43 -12.64 13.56
CA SER A 99 -34.38 -12.41 14.55
C SER A 99 -33.24 -11.61 13.91
N LYS A 100 -32.94 -10.44 14.46
CA LYS A 100 -31.76 -9.66 14.09
C LYS A 100 -30.59 -10.20 14.91
N VAL A 101 -29.53 -10.63 14.26
CA VAL A 101 -28.28 -10.89 14.97
C VAL A 101 -27.48 -9.61 14.93
N GLU A 102 -27.22 -9.01 16.09
CA GLU A 102 -26.35 -7.83 16.15
C GLU A 102 -24.98 -8.19 15.57
N LEU A 103 -24.50 -7.36 14.63
CA LEU A 103 -23.18 -7.51 14.00
C LEU A 103 -22.06 -7.69 15.05
N SER A 104 -22.21 -7.06 16.21
CA SER A 104 -21.32 -7.17 17.39
C SER A 104 -21.00 -8.61 17.80
N THR A 105 -21.93 -9.55 17.57
CA THR A 105 -21.83 -10.96 17.99
C THR A 105 -21.13 -11.84 16.96
N ILE A 106 -21.21 -11.50 15.67
CA ILE A 106 -20.61 -12.26 14.54
C ILE A 106 -19.21 -11.74 14.19
N MET A 107 -18.86 -10.53 14.62
CA MET A 107 -17.57 -9.91 14.36
C MET A 107 -16.42 -10.75 14.92
N THR A 108 -15.71 -11.45 14.03
CA THR A 108 -14.37 -11.98 14.35
C THR A 108 -13.45 -10.78 14.55
N ARG A 109 -13.26 -10.38 15.81
CA ARG A 109 -12.23 -9.43 16.17
C ARG A 109 -10.89 -10.07 15.78
N HIS A 110 -10.18 -9.51 14.81
CA HIS A 110 -8.73 -9.68 14.75
C HIS A 110 -8.15 -8.83 15.90
N THR A 111 -8.46 -9.19 17.14
CA THR A 111 -7.67 -8.79 18.28
C THR A 111 -6.44 -9.66 18.24
N SER A 112 -5.35 -9.13 17.70
CA SER A 112 -4.07 -9.44 18.31
C SER A 112 -4.24 -9.25 19.83
N PRO A 113 -3.77 -10.21 20.66
CA PRO A 113 -3.97 -10.12 22.10
C PRO A 113 -3.44 -8.76 22.57
N PRO A 114 -4.17 -8.03 23.43
CA PRO A 114 -3.74 -6.72 23.87
C PRO A 114 -2.41 -6.93 24.58
N ARG A 115 -1.31 -6.48 23.98
CA ARG A 115 -0.05 -6.37 24.69
C ARG A 115 -0.34 -5.45 25.86
N ARG A 116 -0.38 -6.04 27.06
CA ARG A 116 -0.57 -5.35 28.33
C ARG A 116 0.35 -4.13 28.30
N ILE A 117 -0.23 -2.93 28.19
CA ILE A 117 0.51 -1.67 28.29
C ILE A 117 0.97 -1.61 29.74
N MET A 118 2.16 -2.16 30.01
CA MET A 118 2.87 -1.88 31.23
C MET A 118 3.26 -0.41 31.15
N LYS A 119 2.50 0.45 31.84
CA LYS A 119 2.95 1.80 32.14
C LYS A 119 4.35 1.66 32.78
N PRO A 120 5.42 2.24 32.21
CA PRO A 120 6.71 2.20 32.87
C PRO A 120 6.56 2.93 34.20
N ARG A 121 6.81 2.19 35.28
CA ARG A 121 6.90 2.72 36.63
C ARG A 121 8.00 3.77 36.61
N SER A 122 7.61 5.02 36.73
CA SER A 122 8.49 6.18 36.78
C SER A 122 9.49 6.04 37.92
N ALA A 123 10.75 5.81 37.60
CA ALA A 123 11.91 6.26 38.36
C ALA A 123 13.15 6.16 37.46
N ARG A 124 13.84 7.30 37.28
CA ARG A 124 15.03 7.53 36.42
C ARG A 124 14.74 7.73 34.93
N SER A 125 14.24 8.93 34.62
CA SER A 125 14.41 9.55 33.30
C SER A 125 15.88 9.97 33.12
N SER A 126 16.70 9.09 32.56
CA SER A 126 17.88 9.54 31.81
C SER A 126 17.36 10.19 30.51
N PRO A 127 17.88 11.36 30.09
CA PRO A 127 17.44 11.99 28.85
C PRO A 127 17.88 11.10 27.69
N VAL A 128 16.98 10.24 27.22
CA VAL A 128 17.11 9.63 25.90
C VAL A 128 17.08 10.80 24.93
N LYS A 129 18.24 11.10 24.33
CA LYS A 129 18.32 11.98 23.17
C LYS A 129 17.35 11.41 22.14
N LYS A 130 16.13 11.94 22.11
CA LYS A 130 15.21 11.73 21.00
C LYS A 130 16.01 12.16 19.78
N LYS A 131 16.37 11.23 18.89
CA LYS A 131 16.84 11.58 17.56
C LYS A 131 15.80 12.59 17.05
N LYS A 132 16.21 13.85 16.89
CA LYS A 132 15.35 14.83 16.24
C LYS A 132 15.07 14.23 14.88
N PHE A 133 13.81 13.90 14.60
CA PHE A 133 13.41 13.67 13.23
C PHE A 133 13.78 14.94 12.48
N ASP A 134 14.49 14.78 11.36
CA ASP A 134 14.82 15.87 10.45
C ASP A 134 13.53 16.29 9.75
N GLU A 135 12.66 16.91 10.53
CA GLU A 135 11.41 17.46 10.04
C GLU A 135 11.79 18.72 9.27
N LEU A 136 11.52 18.71 7.95
CA LEU A 136 11.76 19.84 7.07
C LEU A 136 10.85 21.01 7.48
N LYS A 137 11.26 21.75 8.51
CA LYS A 137 10.53 22.91 9.03
C LYS A 137 11.09 24.19 8.47
N ASN A 138 10.23 24.95 7.79
CA ASN A 138 10.52 26.33 7.43
C ASN A 138 10.18 27.24 8.63
N MET A 139 11.06 27.27 9.63
CA MET A 139 10.82 28.03 10.87
C MET A 139 10.87 29.55 10.63
N LYS A 140 10.03 30.30 11.36
CA LYS A 140 10.00 31.78 11.31
C LYS A 140 11.35 32.44 11.61
N SER A 141 12.19 31.79 12.40
CA SER A 141 13.57 32.25 12.68
C SER A 141 14.45 32.37 11.44
N LYS A 142 14.08 31.75 10.30
CA LYS A 142 14.75 31.92 9.01
C LYS A 142 14.41 33.26 8.33
N PHE A 143 13.27 33.87 8.69
CA PHE A 143 12.72 35.07 8.07
C PHE A 143 12.89 36.32 8.94
N GLU A 144 13.35 36.18 10.17
CA GLU A 144 13.72 37.31 11.01
C GLU A 144 15.09 37.83 10.54
N PHE A 145 15.13 39.09 10.13
CA PHE A 145 16.37 39.76 9.80
C PHE A 145 17.13 40.03 11.11
N LEU A 146 17.98 39.08 11.48
CA LEU A 146 18.96 39.28 12.54
C LEU A 146 20.07 40.15 11.95
N GLU A 147 20.26 41.35 12.51
CA GLU A 147 21.33 42.24 12.11
C GLU A 147 22.68 41.51 12.25
N LYS A 148 23.36 41.36 11.12
CA LYS A 148 24.56 40.53 11.02
C LYS A 148 25.79 41.37 11.38
N ASP A 149 26.23 41.22 12.61
CA ASP A 149 27.46 41.85 13.07
C ASP A 149 28.68 41.25 12.35
N ALA A 150 29.53 42.09 11.77
CA ALA A 150 30.61 41.68 10.87
C ALA A 150 31.70 40.84 11.57
N GLN A 151 31.89 41.03 12.88
CA GLN A 151 32.79 40.22 13.69
C GLN A 151 32.27 38.79 13.91
N ILE A 152 30.95 38.64 14.10
CA ILE A 152 30.30 37.34 14.32
C ILE A 152 30.25 36.54 13.01
N GLU A 153 30.03 37.20 11.86
CA GLU A 153 30.12 36.55 10.55
C GLU A 153 31.53 36.02 10.25
N ARG A 154 32.58 36.74 10.68
CA ARG A 154 33.97 36.28 10.54
C ARG A 154 34.26 35.09 11.46
N SER A 155 33.81 35.11 12.72
CA SER A 155 34.03 33.97 13.62
C SER A 155 33.29 32.70 13.16
N ASN A 156 32.06 32.83 12.67
CA ASN A 156 31.25 31.69 12.23
C ASN A 156 31.72 31.09 10.89
N ASN A 157 32.35 31.89 10.02
CA ASN A 157 32.84 31.43 8.72
C ASN A 157 34.37 31.24 8.70
N GLN A 158 34.94 30.73 9.80
CA GLN A 158 36.38 30.40 9.89
C GLN A 158 37.33 31.57 9.56
N GLY A 159 36.89 32.82 9.73
CA GLY A 159 37.69 34.02 9.49
C GLY A 159 37.81 34.45 8.03
N LEU A 160 37.18 33.75 7.08
CA LEU A 160 37.32 34.03 5.64
C LEU A 160 36.58 35.31 5.22
N SER A 161 37.21 36.08 4.34
CA SER A 161 36.59 37.25 3.70
C SER A 161 35.42 36.82 2.81
N LEU A 162 34.50 37.76 2.52
CA LEU A 162 33.40 37.52 1.58
C LEU A 162 33.92 37.10 0.19
N LEU A 163 35.00 37.74 -0.29
CA LEU A 163 35.61 37.41 -1.56
C LEU A 163 36.22 36.00 -1.56
N ASP A 164 36.88 35.62 -0.46
CA ASP A 164 37.42 34.28 -0.29
C ASP A 164 36.30 33.23 -0.24
N ARG A 165 35.19 33.53 0.44
CA ARG A 165 33.99 32.68 0.44
C ARG A 165 33.40 32.50 -0.95
N ILE A 166 33.31 33.57 -1.75
CA ILE A 166 32.82 33.51 -3.13
C ILE A 166 33.75 32.63 -3.97
N LYS A 167 35.06 32.87 -3.91
CA LYS A 167 36.06 32.10 -4.65
C LYS A 167 36.05 30.61 -4.27
N LEU A 168 35.90 30.31 -2.98
CA LEU A 168 35.83 28.96 -2.45
C LEU A 168 34.51 28.28 -2.86
N LYS A 169 33.39 29.00 -2.90
CA LYS A 169 32.11 28.48 -3.42
C LYS A 169 32.21 28.14 -4.90
N GLU A 170 32.85 28.98 -5.71
CA GLU A 170 33.07 28.67 -7.13
C GLU A 170 34.03 27.49 -7.33
N SER A 171 35.09 27.40 -6.53
CA SER A 171 36.02 26.26 -6.56
C SER A 171 35.30 24.96 -6.19
N LYS A 172 34.49 24.98 -5.12
CA LYS A 172 33.68 23.84 -4.71
C LYS A 172 32.59 23.52 -5.72
N ALA A 173 31.94 24.49 -6.33
CA ALA A 173 30.96 24.22 -7.38
C ALA A 173 31.61 23.53 -8.58
N LYS A 174 32.83 23.92 -8.96
CA LYS A 174 33.60 23.24 -10.01
C LYS A 174 34.03 21.83 -9.61
N GLU A 175 34.40 21.60 -8.35
CA GLU A 175 34.74 20.27 -7.82
C GLU A 175 33.51 19.36 -7.60
N GLU A 176 32.37 19.91 -7.15
CA GLU A 176 31.13 19.16 -6.92
C GLU A 176 30.48 18.70 -8.24
N VAL A 177 30.60 19.50 -9.31
CA VAL A 177 30.27 19.06 -10.68
C VAL A 177 31.10 17.83 -11.08
N SER A 178 32.28 17.63 -10.51
CA SER A 178 33.19 16.51 -10.80
C SER A 178 33.01 15.30 -9.86
N ALA A 179 32.66 15.50 -8.57
CA ALA A 179 32.70 14.45 -7.56
C ALA A 179 31.35 14.00 -6.97
N LYS A 180 30.27 14.79 -7.10
CA LYS A 180 28.90 14.45 -6.64
C LYS A 180 27.88 15.04 -7.59
N SER A 181 27.93 14.61 -8.84
CA SER A 181 27.03 15.12 -9.86
C SER A 181 25.57 14.86 -9.44
N LEU A 182 24.68 15.74 -9.90
CA LEU A 182 23.23 15.60 -9.70
C LEU A 182 22.75 14.20 -10.13
N GLU A 183 23.45 13.59 -11.09
CA GLU A 183 23.23 12.22 -11.56
C GLU A 183 23.56 11.18 -10.49
N THR A 184 24.63 11.35 -9.71
CA THR A 184 24.95 10.40 -8.61
C THR A 184 23.84 10.41 -7.56
N LYS A 185 23.33 11.60 -7.20
CA LYS A 185 22.19 11.73 -6.28
C LYS A 185 20.91 11.10 -6.85
N TYR A 186 20.69 11.26 -8.15
CA TYR A 186 19.57 10.63 -8.85
C TYR A 186 19.70 9.10 -8.83
N GLN A 187 20.89 8.55 -9.10
CA GLN A 187 21.14 7.11 -9.04
C GLN A 187 20.98 6.55 -7.62
N GLU A 188 21.43 7.27 -6.59
CA GLU A 188 21.20 6.91 -5.18
C GLU A 188 19.70 6.91 -4.85
N TYR A 189 18.96 7.93 -5.31
CA TYR A 189 17.51 8.01 -5.15
C TYR A 189 16.79 6.82 -5.81
N LEU A 190 17.11 6.51 -7.07
CA LEU A 190 16.53 5.35 -7.77
C LEU A 190 16.87 4.06 -7.03
N THR A 191 18.12 3.90 -6.59
CA THR A 191 18.58 2.70 -5.86
C THR A 191 17.78 2.48 -4.57
N GLY A 192 17.47 3.55 -3.82
CA GLY A 192 16.64 3.47 -2.63
C GLY A 192 15.20 3.03 -2.89
N LYS A 193 14.72 3.14 -4.14
CA LYS A 193 13.37 2.74 -4.58
C LYS A 193 13.33 1.41 -5.34
N VAL A 194 14.48 0.80 -5.61
CA VAL A 194 14.58 -0.50 -6.29
C VAL A 194 13.87 -1.60 -5.50
N CYS A 195 14.05 -1.63 -4.17
CA CYS A 195 13.44 -2.63 -3.27
C CYS A 195 11.90 -2.64 -3.44
N ASP A 196 11.27 -1.46 -3.39
CA ASP A 196 9.81 -1.29 -3.50
C ASP A 196 9.28 -1.74 -4.86
N VAL A 197 9.93 -1.31 -5.95
CA VAL A 197 9.52 -1.63 -7.32
C VAL A 197 9.71 -3.13 -7.62
N TYR A 198 10.81 -3.72 -7.15
CA TYR A 198 11.06 -5.16 -7.29
C TYR A 198 9.99 -5.99 -6.57
N ASP A 199 9.61 -5.62 -5.35
CA ASP A 199 8.60 -6.35 -4.58
C ASP A 199 7.22 -6.34 -5.28
N ILE A 200 6.84 -5.23 -5.90
CA ILE A 200 5.61 -5.12 -6.70
C ILE A 200 5.67 -6.06 -7.91
N ILE A 201 6.78 -6.05 -8.65
CA ILE A 201 6.97 -6.91 -9.83
C ILE A 201 7.01 -8.39 -9.43
N TYR A 202 7.60 -8.72 -8.29
CA TYR A 202 7.64 -10.07 -7.73
C TYR A 202 6.24 -10.57 -7.36
N GLN A 203 5.40 -9.72 -6.76
CA GLN A 203 4.00 -10.04 -6.48
C GLN A 203 3.20 -10.25 -7.78
N LEU A 204 3.41 -9.38 -8.78
CA LEU A 204 2.80 -9.53 -10.11
C LEU A 204 3.24 -10.84 -10.79
N TYR A 205 4.50 -11.24 -10.62
CA TYR A 205 5.01 -12.52 -11.07
C TYR A 205 4.29 -13.67 -10.36
N LYS A 206 4.21 -13.68 -9.02
CA LYS A 206 3.54 -14.75 -8.25
C LYS A 206 2.06 -14.92 -8.58
N ALA A 207 1.36 -13.85 -8.93
CA ALA A 207 -0.08 -13.88 -9.22
C ALA A 207 -0.44 -14.65 -10.51
N GLN A 208 0.53 -14.96 -11.37
CA GLN A 208 0.30 -15.63 -12.65
C GLN A 208 0.81 -17.10 -12.61
N PRO A 209 0.11 -18.08 -13.21
CA PRO A 209 0.45 -19.50 -13.08
C PRO A 209 1.64 -19.97 -13.95
N ASP A 210 2.07 -19.20 -14.95
CA ASP A 210 3.14 -19.62 -15.88
C ASP A 210 4.56 -19.58 -15.29
N GLN A 211 5.49 -20.36 -15.84
CA GLN A 211 6.92 -20.30 -15.50
C GLN A 211 7.66 -19.17 -16.26
N PHE A 212 7.18 -18.78 -17.44
CA PHE A 212 7.77 -17.70 -18.25
C PHE A 212 6.78 -16.56 -18.38
N LYS A 213 7.11 -15.41 -17.78
CA LYS A 213 6.20 -14.26 -17.78
C LYS A 213 6.80 -13.12 -18.57
N SER A 214 6.01 -12.60 -19.50
CA SER A 214 6.37 -11.45 -20.32
C SER A 214 5.37 -10.34 -20.02
N PHE A 215 5.87 -9.18 -19.61
CA PHE A 215 5.07 -8.02 -19.28
C PHE A 215 5.52 -6.85 -20.12
N SER A 216 4.58 -6.15 -20.77
CA SER A 216 4.90 -4.88 -21.45
C SER A 216 5.30 -3.82 -20.43
N MET A 217 6.22 -2.93 -20.81
CA MET A 217 6.68 -1.83 -19.97
C MET A 217 5.55 -0.93 -19.47
N ALA A 218 4.61 -0.58 -20.34
CA ALA A 218 3.43 0.23 -19.98
C ALA A 218 2.60 -0.40 -18.85
N ARG A 219 2.42 -1.73 -18.89
CA ARG A 219 1.72 -2.48 -17.83
C ARG A 219 2.48 -2.44 -16.51
N ILE A 220 3.80 -2.55 -16.53
CA ILE A 220 4.62 -2.48 -15.32
C ILE A 220 4.56 -1.08 -14.71
N ILE A 221 4.72 -0.05 -15.54
CA ILE A 221 4.63 1.36 -15.10
C ILE A 221 3.29 1.61 -14.41
N GLN A 222 2.18 1.18 -15.03
CA GLN A 222 0.85 1.35 -14.46
C GLN A 222 0.70 0.59 -13.14
N VAL A 223 1.10 -0.69 -13.08
CA VAL A 223 1.00 -1.50 -11.86
C VAL A 223 1.83 -0.90 -10.72
N VAL A 224 3.04 -0.40 -11.02
CA VAL A 224 3.91 0.23 -10.02
C VAL A 224 3.31 1.55 -9.53
N LYS A 225 2.82 2.40 -10.43
CA LYS A 225 2.12 3.66 -10.06
C LYS A 225 0.91 3.41 -9.16
N ASP A 226 0.13 2.38 -9.47
CA ASP A 226 -1.09 2.05 -8.71
C ASP A 226 -0.80 1.39 -7.36
N SER A 227 0.41 0.83 -7.17
CA SER A 227 0.79 0.07 -5.96
C SER A 227 1.59 0.89 -4.94
N LEU A 228 2.18 2.02 -5.34
CA LEU A 228 2.99 2.87 -4.47
C LEU A 228 2.14 3.94 -3.78
N GLU A 229 2.40 4.18 -2.49
CA GLU A 229 1.78 5.30 -1.75
C GLU A 229 2.25 6.68 -2.25
N HIS A 230 3.44 6.74 -2.86
CA HIS A 230 4.02 7.95 -3.42
C HIS A 230 4.26 7.74 -4.91
N PRO A 231 3.54 8.46 -5.79
CA PRO A 231 3.61 8.22 -7.23
C PRO A 231 5.02 8.59 -7.75
N LEU A 232 5.65 7.63 -8.41
CA LEU A 232 6.89 7.83 -9.17
C LEU A 232 6.56 8.26 -10.60
N ASP A 233 7.50 8.97 -11.23
CA ASP A 233 7.37 9.32 -12.64
C ASP A 233 7.54 8.10 -13.56
N GLU A 234 6.99 8.16 -14.76
CA GLU A 234 7.07 7.04 -15.74
C GLU A 234 8.51 6.75 -16.15
N GLN A 235 9.32 7.80 -16.29
CA GLN A 235 10.72 7.66 -16.65
C GLN A 235 11.53 7.04 -15.51
N GLU A 236 11.26 7.45 -14.26
CA GLU A 236 11.91 6.90 -13.06
C GLU A 236 11.63 5.40 -12.91
N ILE A 237 10.36 4.98 -13.07
CA ILE A 237 10.00 3.55 -13.02
C ILE A 237 10.72 2.79 -14.14
N SER A 238 10.82 3.39 -15.32
CA SER A 238 11.55 2.80 -16.43
C SER A 238 13.02 2.60 -16.14
N ASP A 239 13.66 3.60 -15.56
CA ASP A 239 15.08 3.55 -15.21
C ASP A 239 15.34 2.56 -14.08
N ILE A 240 14.45 2.46 -13.08
CA ILE A 240 14.53 1.45 -12.03
C ILE A 240 14.41 0.03 -12.61
N VAL A 241 13.47 -0.20 -13.52
CA VAL A 241 13.31 -1.50 -14.19
C VAL A 241 14.56 -1.86 -15.02
N LYS A 242 15.19 -0.88 -15.68
CA LYS A 242 16.47 -1.09 -16.37
C LYS A 242 17.60 -1.40 -15.40
N LEU A 243 17.68 -0.70 -14.26
CA LEU A 243 18.67 -0.97 -13.20
C LEU A 243 18.53 -2.38 -12.63
N ILE A 244 17.30 -2.86 -12.44
CA ILE A 244 17.00 -4.23 -12.01
C ILE A 244 17.46 -5.23 -13.08
N ALA A 245 17.18 -4.95 -14.36
CA ALA A 245 17.61 -5.81 -15.48
C ALA A 245 19.13 -5.93 -15.61
N LEU A 246 19.86 -4.86 -15.32
CA LEU A 246 21.33 -4.88 -15.32
C LEU A 246 21.90 -5.72 -14.17
N LYS A 247 21.22 -5.76 -13.02
CA LYS A 247 21.67 -6.49 -11.83
C LYS A 247 21.22 -7.96 -11.81
N LEU A 248 20.10 -8.31 -12.43
CA LEU A 248 19.53 -9.66 -12.40
C LEU A 248 19.53 -10.33 -13.78
N ILE A 249 20.30 -11.41 -13.94
CA ILE A 249 20.39 -12.21 -15.18
C ILE A 249 19.03 -12.84 -15.56
N LYS A 250 18.16 -13.07 -14.57
CA LYS A 250 16.82 -13.65 -14.75
C LYS A 250 15.76 -12.65 -15.21
N TYR A 251 16.14 -11.38 -15.33
CA TYR A 251 15.27 -10.24 -15.60
C TYR A 251 15.69 -9.62 -16.95
N ASN A 252 15.11 -10.11 -18.04
CA ASN A 252 15.53 -9.74 -19.39
C ASN A 252 14.61 -8.68 -19.98
N LEU A 253 15.16 -7.52 -20.29
CA LEU A 253 14.46 -6.48 -21.06
C LEU A 253 14.69 -6.71 -22.55
N ILE A 254 13.61 -6.92 -23.31
CA ILE A 254 13.64 -7.12 -24.76
C ILE A 254 12.95 -5.93 -25.40
N GLU A 255 13.67 -5.19 -26.26
CA GLU A 255 13.11 -4.09 -27.04
C GLU A 255 12.88 -4.55 -28.49
N LYS A 256 11.64 -4.45 -28.97
CA LYS A 256 11.28 -4.69 -30.37
C LYS A 256 10.30 -3.61 -30.83
N ASN A 257 10.63 -2.92 -31.92
CA ASN A 257 9.75 -1.92 -32.56
C ASN A 257 9.22 -0.85 -31.58
N ASN A 258 10.11 -0.27 -30.77
CA ASN A 258 9.80 0.72 -29.71
C ASN A 258 8.90 0.19 -28.57
N ILE A 259 8.64 -1.11 -28.53
CA ILE A 259 7.93 -1.76 -27.42
C ILE A 259 8.95 -2.49 -26.56
N GLN A 260 9.07 -2.04 -25.32
CA GLN A 260 9.89 -2.69 -24.30
C GLN A 260 9.05 -3.73 -23.57
N ILE A 261 9.54 -4.97 -23.56
CA ILE A 261 8.91 -6.10 -22.90
C ILE A 261 9.89 -6.66 -21.88
N LEU A 262 9.44 -6.75 -20.64
CA LEU A 262 10.15 -7.42 -19.59
C LEU A 262 9.83 -8.91 -19.60
N ARG A 263 10.85 -9.75 -19.67
CA ARG A 263 10.75 -11.20 -19.52
C ARG A 263 11.41 -11.64 -18.21
N VAL A 264 10.59 -12.20 -17.34
CA VAL A 264 10.99 -12.63 -15.98
C VAL A 264 10.96 -14.16 -15.89
N ARG A 265 11.97 -14.74 -15.26
CA ARG A 265 12.09 -16.19 -14.99
C ARG A 265 12.48 -16.43 -13.53
N ASP A 266 11.83 -17.39 -12.87
CA ASP A 266 12.22 -17.96 -11.57
C ASP A 266 12.88 -16.98 -10.58
N LEU A 267 12.15 -15.91 -10.25
CA LEU A 267 12.57 -14.92 -9.26
C LEU A 267 12.60 -15.53 -7.86
N ASN A 268 13.66 -15.24 -7.11
CA ASN A 268 13.77 -15.61 -5.71
C ASN A 268 14.02 -14.37 -4.88
N ARG A 269 12.98 -13.92 -4.16
CA ARG A 269 12.99 -12.68 -3.40
C ARG A 269 14.18 -12.57 -2.44
N GLU A 270 14.52 -13.63 -1.73
CA GLU A 270 15.55 -13.57 -0.69
C GLU A 270 16.98 -13.54 -1.24
N GLU A 271 17.22 -14.16 -2.39
CA GLU A 271 18.52 -14.15 -3.06
C GLU A 271 18.70 -12.88 -3.89
N ASP A 272 17.64 -12.46 -4.57
CA ASP A 272 17.63 -11.28 -5.43
C ASP A 272 17.73 -9.99 -4.60
N LEU A 273 17.05 -9.90 -3.44
CA LEU A 273 17.16 -8.74 -2.54
C LEU A 273 18.55 -8.57 -1.93
N LYS A 274 19.27 -9.66 -1.65
CA LYS A 274 20.66 -9.58 -1.16
C LYS A 274 21.62 -8.95 -2.17
N LEU A 275 21.36 -9.12 -3.47
CA LEU A 275 22.13 -8.45 -4.52
C LEU A 275 21.87 -6.93 -4.55
N PHE A 276 20.73 -6.49 -4.03
CA PHE A 276 20.39 -5.07 -3.88
C PHE A 276 20.84 -4.49 -2.52
N GLU A 277 20.86 -5.27 -1.44
CA GLU A 277 21.31 -4.85 -0.10
C GLU A 277 22.82 -4.62 0.02
N LEU A 278 23.64 -5.23 -0.85
CA LEU A 278 25.08 -4.92 -0.97
C LEU A 278 25.35 -3.47 -1.42
N THR A 279 24.31 -2.72 -1.81
CA THR A 279 24.36 -1.25 -1.95
C THR A 279 23.66 -0.58 -0.76
N PRO A 280 24.36 0.24 0.04
CA PRO A 280 23.88 0.69 1.35
C PRO A 280 22.79 1.75 1.20
N SER A 281 21.53 1.34 1.10
CA SER A 281 20.39 2.27 1.28
C SER A 281 19.06 1.63 1.71
N CYS A 282 18.91 0.30 1.71
CA CYS A 282 17.72 -0.36 2.29
C CYS A 282 18.01 -0.73 3.77
N ALA A 283 17.93 0.25 4.68
CA ALA A 283 17.89 0.06 6.14
C ALA A 283 17.00 1.12 6.82
#